data_AF-A0A9C7Q7P1-F1
#
_entry.id   AF-A0A9C7Q7P1-F1
#
_cell.length_a   1.000
_cell.length_b   1.000
_cell.length_c   1.000
_cell.angle_alpha   90.00
_cell.angle_beta   90.00
_cell.angle_gamma   90.00
#
_symmetry.space_group_name_H-M   'P 1'
#
loop_
_entity.id
_entity.type
_entity.pdbx_description
1 polymer ?
#
loop_
_entity_poly.entity_id
_entity_poly.type
_entity_poly.pdbx_seq_one_letter_code
_entity_poly.pdbx_strand_id
1 'polypeptide(L)'
;MTRIDVRDLPPSERHATIHAEFADLDRGETLELVNDHEPKPFFYELQAEDPTFDAESYEAEQRGPEEFVARFPKTTASSVVHLDDLDETPHAVVFPDSEPKTVRLRLAAGESIPEHQHPDRQIVLYLVSGEMKLDVGDETRDIETGDIVRFDGEQEVAPHATTDSTALLVLAPRATDAD
;
A
#
# COMPACT_ATOMS: atom_id res chain seq x y z
N MET A 1 8.81 8.22 -10.59
CA MET A 1 8.86 8.52 -12.04
C MET A 1 9.90 7.61 -12.67
N THR A 2 9.46 6.76 -13.60
CA THR A 2 10.29 5.75 -14.27
C THR A 2 10.43 6.12 -15.74
N ARG A 3 11.61 5.96 -16.33
CA ARG A 3 11.86 6.28 -17.74
C ARG A 3 12.40 5.05 -18.46
N ILE A 4 11.81 4.70 -19.59
CA ILE A 4 12.25 3.61 -20.46
C ILE A 4 12.42 4.10 -21.90
N ASP A 5 13.53 3.72 -22.53
CA ASP A 5 13.72 3.89 -23.98
C ASP A 5 13.61 2.53 -24.65
N VAL A 6 12.56 2.36 -25.46
CA VAL A 6 12.27 1.07 -26.09
C VAL A 6 12.82 0.97 -27.51
N ARG A 7 13.47 2.02 -28.04
CA ARG A 7 14.00 2.04 -29.41
C ARG A 7 15.05 0.95 -29.61
N ASP A 8 15.84 0.67 -28.58
CA ASP A 8 16.88 -0.37 -28.58
C ASP A 8 16.36 -1.78 -28.28
N LEU A 9 15.09 -1.92 -27.87
CA LEU A 9 14.47 -3.21 -27.58
C LEU A 9 13.90 -3.86 -28.86
N PRO A 10 13.99 -5.20 -29.00
CA PRO A 10 13.33 -5.93 -30.07
C PRO A 10 11.82 -5.61 -30.10
N PRO A 11 11.20 -5.37 -31.26
CA PRO A 11 9.77 -4.99 -31.34
C PRO A 11 8.82 -5.95 -30.61
N SER A 12 9.14 -7.24 -30.58
CA SER A 12 8.37 -8.27 -29.87
C SER A 12 8.44 -8.18 -28.35
N GLU A 13 9.46 -7.51 -27.80
CA GLU A 13 9.70 -7.39 -26.36
C GLU A 13 9.21 -6.05 -25.80
N ARG A 14 9.08 -5.02 -26.65
CA ARG A 14 8.66 -3.67 -26.25
C ARG A 14 7.36 -3.68 -25.46
N HIS A 15 6.31 -4.31 -26.00
CA HIS A 15 4.98 -4.32 -25.38
C HIS A 15 5.00 -4.92 -23.96
N ALA A 16 5.53 -6.14 -23.83
CA ALA A 16 5.65 -6.80 -22.53
C ALA A 16 6.46 -5.98 -21.52
N THR A 17 7.54 -5.33 -21.97
CA THR A 17 8.38 -4.49 -21.11
C THR A 17 7.64 -3.24 -20.65
N ILE A 18 6.98 -2.51 -21.55
CA ILE A 18 6.24 -1.29 -21.21
C ILE A 18 5.10 -1.60 -20.23
N HIS A 19 4.38 -2.72 -20.42
CA HIS A 19 3.34 -3.15 -19.48
C HIS A 19 3.89 -3.49 -18.10
N ALA A 20 5.02 -4.19 -18.01
CA ALA A 20 5.65 -4.50 -16.74
C ALA A 20 6.09 -3.22 -16.01
N GLU A 21 6.79 -2.33 -16.70
CA GLU A 21 7.23 -1.04 -16.14
C GLU A 21 6.04 -0.17 -15.70
N PHE A 22 4.96 -0.14 -16.49
CA PHE A 22 3.76 0.58 -16.09
C PHE A 22 3.10 -0.09 -14.88
N ALA A 23 2.96 -1.42 -14.86
CA ALA A 23 2.34 -2.17 -13.76
C ALA A 23 3.06 -1.96 -12.43
N ASP A 24 4.39 -1.90 -12.45
CA ASP A 24 5.23 -1.73 -11.26
C ASP A 24 5.22 -0.30 -10.67
N LEU A 25 4.67 0.69 -11.39
CA LEU A 25 4.53 2.04 -10.86
C LEU A 25 3.57 2.12 -9.67
N ASP A 26 3.93 2.91 -8.68
CA ASP A 26 2.99 3.32 -7.64
C ASP A 26 1.94 4.30 -8.20
N ARG A 27 0.78 4.38 -7.53
CA ARG A 27 -0.23 5.38 -7.85
C ARG A 27 0.33 6.80 -7.66
N GLY A 28 0.03 7.70 -8.61
CA GLY A 28 0.60 9.04 -8.64
C GLY A 28 1.97 9.13 -9.32
N GLU A 29 2.60 8.00 -9.67
CA GLU A 29 3.80 8.01 -10.49
C GLU A 29 3.50 8.11 -11.99
N THR A 30 4.56 8.25 -12.79
CA THR A 30 4.46 8.40 -14.24
C THR A 30 5.56 7.61 -14.93
N LEU A 31 5.18 6.88 -15.99
CA LEU A 31 6.10 6.23 -16.91
C LEU A 31 6.41 7.21 -18.04
N GLU A 32 7.68 7.54 -18.24
CA GLU A 32 8.16 8.29 -19.39
C GLU A 32 8.73 7.31 -20.43
N LEU A 33 7.97 7.10 -21.50
CA LEU A 33 8.29 6.19 -22.60
C LEU A 33 8.95 6.95 -23.76
N VAL A 34 10.17 6.57 -24.12
CA VAL A 34 10.83 7.03 -25.36
C VAL A 34 10.66 5.95 -26.43
N ASN A 35 10.09 6.33 -27.56
CA ASN A 35 9.78 5.42 -28.66
C ASN A 35 10.12 6.05 -30.02
N ASP A 36 10.27 5.21 -31.05
CA ASP A 36 10.57 5.65 -32.43
C ASP A 36 9.34 6.23 -33.16
N HIS A 37 8.15 6.03 -32.60
CA HIS A 37 6.89 6.61 -33.05
C HIS A 37 6.02 6.98 -31.84
N GLU A 38 5.00 7.82 -32.06
CA GLU A 38 4.03 8.14 -31.02
C GLU A 38 3.27 6.86 -30.57
N PRO A 39 3.28 6.50 -29.27
CA PRO A 39 2.76 5.22 -28.77
C PRO A 39 1.22 5.20 -28.63
N LYS A 40 0.48 5.67 -29.65
CA LYS A 40 -1.00 5.72 -29.66
C LYS A 40 -1.66 4.36 -29.39
N PRO A 41 -1.19 3.23 -29.97
CA PRO A 41 -1.82 1.93 -29.69
C PRO A 41 -1.80 1.60 -28.19
N PHE A 42 -0.65 1.80 -27.55
CA PHE A 42 -0.48 1.56 -26.12
C PHE A 42 -1.32 2.53 -25.26
N PHE A 43 -1.44 3.80 -25.68
CA PHE A 43 -2.36 4.75 -25.04
C PHE A 43 -3.81 4.25 -25.04
N TYR A 44 -4.33 3.82 -26.19
CA TYR A 44 -5.72 3.35 -26.28
C TYR A 44 -5.93 2.04 -25.54
N GLU A 45 -4.94 1.16 -25.54
CA GLU A 45 -4.93 -0.09 -24.77
C GLU A 45 -5.03 0.20 -23.26
N LEU A 46 -4.12 1.01 -22.71
CA LEU A 46 -4.17 1.39 -21.30
C LEU A 46 -5.47 2.11 -20.94
N GLN A 47 -5.95 3.03 -21.78
CA GLN A 47 -7.21 3.72 -21.54
C GLN A 47 -8.41 2.75 -21.48
N ALA A 48 -8.38 1.67 -22.24
CA ALA A 48 -9.46 0.69 -22.27
C ALA A 48 -9.37 -0.35 -21.15
N GLU A 49 -8.16 -0.74 -20.75
CA GLU A 49 -7.93 -1.93 -19.92
C GLU A 49 -7.43 -1.62 -18.51
N ASP A 50 -6.78 -0.48 -18.29
CA ASP A 50 -6.18 -0.13 -17.00
C ASP A 50 -6.90 1.07 -16.34
N PRO A 51 -7.77 0.84 -15.34
CA PRO A 51 -8.48 1.93 -14.65
C PRO A 51 -7.55 2.81 -13.80
N THR A 52 -6.30 2.40 -13.59
CA THR A 52 -5.31 3.20 -12.87
C THR A 52 -4.60 4.20 -13.78
N PHE A 53 -4.70 4.08 -15.11
CA PHE A 53 -4.11 5.04 -16.04
C PHE A 53 -4.88 6.38 -16.05
N ASP A 54 -4.16 7.48 -15.81
CA ASP A 54 -4.71 8.83 -15.92
C ASP A 54 -4.59 9.33 -17.36
N ALA A 55 -5.58 8.97 -18.18
CA ALA A 55 -5.64 9.36 -19.58
C ALA A 55 -5.83 10.87 -19.79
N GLU A 56 -6.36 11.60 -18.80
CA GLU A 56 -6.55 13.05 -18.89
C GLU A 56 -5.22 13.81 -18.76
N SER A 57 -4.28 13.25 -18.01
CA SER A 57 -2.93 13.79 -17.80
C SER A 57 -1.87 13.22 -18.76
N TYR A 58 -2.27 12.44 -19.77
CA TYR A 58 -1.35 11.91 -20.78
C TYR A 58 -0.76 13.02 -21.65
N GLU A 59 0.55 12.97 -21.88
CA GLU A 59 1.26 13.91 -22.75
C GLU A 59 2.19 13.16 -23.70
N ALA A 60 2.31 13.62 -24.94
CA ALA A 60 3.31 13.13 -25.89
C ALA A 60 3.98 14.28 -26.65
N GLU A 61 5.30 14.23 -26.74
CA GLU A 61 6.14 15.23 -27.39
C GLU A 61 7.06 14.55 -28.41
N GLN A 62 7.13 15.09 -29.63
CA GLN A 62 8.14 14.69 -30.61
C GLN A 62 9.39 15.57 -30.46
N ARG A 63 10.52 14.97 -30.07
CA ARG A 63 11.81 15.68 -29.88
C ARG A 63 12.77 15.54 -31.06
N GLY A 64 12.51 14.60 -31.96
CA GLY A 64 13.30 14.36 -33.16
C GLY A 64 12.53 13.55 -34.21
N PRO A 65 13.16 13.24 -35.37
CA PRO A 65 12.51 12.50 -36.45
C PRO A 65 11.96 11.14 -36.00
N GLU A 66 12.70 10.44 -35.13
CA GLU A 66 12.41 9.10 -34.59
C GLU A 66 12.53 9.11 -33.06
N GLU A 67 12.16 10.22 -32.43
CA GLU A 67 12.17 10.36 -30.98
C GLU A 67 10.87 10.99 -30.49
N PHE A 68 10.01 10.14 -29.93
CA PHE A 68 8.79 10.52 -29.25
C PHE A 68 8.92 10.19 -27.77
N VAL A 69 8.62 11.16 -26.92
CA VAL A 69 8.60 11.01 -25.46
C VAL A 69 7.16 11.15 -25.00
N ALA A 70 6.60 10.09 -24.45
CA ALA A 70 5.23 10.05 -23.94
C ALA A 70 5.21 9.79 -22.44
N ARG A 71 4.29 10.44 -21.73
CA ARG A 71 4.11 10.34 -20.29
C ARG A 71 2.80 9.64 -19.99
N PHE A 72 2.88 8.52 -19.29
CA PHE A 72 1.74 7.72 -18.86
C PHE A 72 1.62 7.80 -17.33
N PRO A 73 0.87 8.78 -16.79
CA PRO A 73 0.65 8.90 -15.36
C PRO A 73 -0.33 7.84 -14.84
N LYS A 74 -0.10 7.35 -13.63
CA LYS A 74 -1.09 6.59 -12.85
C LYS A 74 -1.88 7.52 -11.94
N THR A 75 -3.20 7.36 -11.93
CA THR A 75 -4.14 8.06 -11.05
C THR A 75 -3.73 7.92 -9.58
N THR A 76 -3.86 9.02 -8.83
CA THR A 76 -3.84 8.98 -7.37
C THR A 76 -5.24 8.61 -6.89
N ALA A 77 -5.57 7.32 -6.88
CA ALA A 77 -6.88 6.88 -6.41
C ALA A 77 -7.00 7.09 -4.89
N SER A 78 -8.12 7.69 -4.47
CA SER A 78 -8.53 7.71 -3.06
C SER A 78 -9.88 7.00 -2.95
N SER A 79 -10.05 6.21 -1.90
CA SER A 79 -11.29 5.52 -1.59
C SER A 79 -11.63 5.73 -0.13
N VAL A 80 -12.92 5.81 0.17
CA VAL A 80 -13.43 5.83 1.55
C VAL A 80 -13.98 4.45 1.87
N VAL A 81 -13.52 3.86 2.97
CA VAL A 81 -13.99 2.57 3.48
C VAL A 81 -14.37 2.78 4.95
N HIS A 82 -15.55 2.32 5.36
CA HIS A 82 -15.90 2.30 6.79
C HIS A 82 -15.22 1.10 7.46
N LEU A 83 -14.62 1.33 8.63
CA LEU A 83 -13.92 0.28 9.37
C LEU A 83 -14.82 -0.92 9.72
N ASP A 84 -16.12 -0.64 9.91
CA ASP A 84 -17.10 -1.66 10.25
C ASP A 84 -17.42 -2.61 9.09
N ASP A 85 -17.25 -2.14 7.85
CA ASP A 85 -17.48 -2.92 6.63
C ASP A 85 -16.35 -3.92 6.35
N LEU A 86 -15.24 -3.84 7.08
CA LEU A 86 -14.10 -4.76 6.93
C LEU A 86 -14.27 -6.07 7.72
N ASP A 87 -15.49 -6.55 7.92
CA ASP A 87 -15.86 -7.59 8.90
C ASP A 87 -15.63 -9.05 8.48
N GLU A 88 -15.15 -9.28 7.27
CA GLU A 88 -14.94 -10.62 6.72
C GLU A 88 -13.99 -11.49 7.55
N THR A 89 -12.97 -10.89 8.18
CA THR A 89 -12.02 -11.60 9.05
C THR A 89 -11.68 -10.81 10.32
N PRO A 90 -11.25 -11.47 11.41
CA PRO A 90 -10.79 -10.79 12.61
C PRO A 90 -9.59 -9.85 12.37
N HIS A 91 -8.78 -10.12 11.34
CA HIS A 91 -7.59 -9.35 10.96
C HIS A 91 -7.73 -8.82 9.53
N ALA A 92 -8.64 -7.86 9.34
CA ALA A 92 -8.87 -7.31 8.01
C ALA A 92 -7.76 -6.32 7.65
N VAL A 93 -7.09 -6.55 6.52
CA VAL A 93 -6.04 -5.67 6.01
C VAL A 93 -6.70 -4.45 5.35
N VAL A 94 -6.31 -3.24 5.76
CA VAL A 94 -6.84 -1.97 5.26
C VAL A 94 -6.07 -1.49 4.02
N PHE A 95 -4.77 -1.77 3.96
CA PHE A 95 -3.93 -1.55 2.78
C PHE A 95 -3.44 -2.90 2.24
N PRO A 96 -4.20 -3.57 1.34
CA PRO A 96 -3.88 -4.93 0.90
C PRO A 96 -2.55 -5.03 0.14
N ASP A 97 -2.13 -3.95 -0.53
CA ASP A 97 -1.01 -3.97 -1.48
C ASP A 97 0.03 -2.84 -1.23
N SER A 98 -0.02 -2.16 -0.09
CA SER A 98 0.87 -1.03 0.19
C SER A 98 1.29 -0.90 1.65
N GLU A 99 2.48 -0.35 1.86
CA GLU A 99 2.93 0.08 3.19
C GLU A 99 2.28 1.42 3.59
N PRO A 100 2.10 1.70 4.90
CA PRO A 100 2.33 0.79 6.01
C PRO A 100 1.24 -0.28 6.09
N LYS A 101 1.61 -1.52 6.40
CA LYS A 101 0.62 -2.58 6.66
C LYS A 101 -0.33 -2.13 7.78
N THR A 102 -1.60 -1.98 7.45
CA THR A 102 -2.64 -1.56 8.40
C THR A 102 -3.68 -2.65 8.54
N VAL A 103 -4.00 -3.01 9.78
CA VAL A 103 -4.88 -4.14 10.12
C VAL A 103 -5.94 -3.66 11.09
N ARG A 104 -7.20 -3.96 10.80
CA ARG A 104 -8.26 -3.92 11.81
C ARG A 104 -8.30 -5.26 12.54
N LEU A 105 -8.07 -5.21 13.85
CA LEU A 105 -8.21 -6.34 14.76
C LEU A 105 -9.59 -6.30 15.43
N ARG A 106 -10.30 -7.43 15.41
CA ARG A 106 -11.48 -7.67 16.26
C ARG A 106 -11.25 -8.87 17.16
N LEU A 107 -11.59 -8.72 18.43
CA LEU A 107 -11.57 -9.78 19.44
C LEU A 107 -12.88 -9.73 20.24
N ALA A 108 -13.53 -10.87 20.41
CA ALA A 108 -14.67 -10.98 21.32
C ALA A 108 -14.20 -10.93 22.79
N ALA A 109 -15.12 -10.64 23.71
CA ALA A 109 -14.82 -10.63 25.14
C ALA A 109 -14.21 -11.97 25.60
N GLY A 110 -13.02 -11.91 26.18
CA GLY A 110 -12.25 -13.06 26.63
C GLY A 110 -11.37 -13.71 25.56
N GLU A 111 -11.43 -13.27 24.30
CA GLU A 111 -10.48 -13.72 23.27
C GLU A 111 -9.12 -13.06 23.44
N SER A 112 -8.10 -13.77 22.96
CA SER A 112 -6.72 -13.31 22.96
C SER A 112 -5.98 -13.82 21.74
N ILE A 113 -4.91 -13.11 21.38
CA ILE A 113 -3.94 -13.60 20.41
C ILE A 113 -2.70 -14.05 21.19
N PRO A 114 -2.19 -15.26 20.95
CA PRO A 114 -0.96 -15.73 21.57
C PRO A 114 0.21 -14.78 21.34
N GLU A 115 1.18 -14.85 22.24
CA GLU A 115 2.42 -14.08 22.13
C GLU A 115 3.08 -14.26 20.76
N HIS A 116 3.43 -13.14 20.14
CA HIS A 116 4.11 -13.10 18.85
C HIS A 116 4.92 -11.80 18.70
N GLN A 117 5.66 -11.68 17.60
CA GLN A 117 6.46 -10.52 17.27
C GLN A 117 6.17 -10.04 15.85
N HIS A 118 6.57 -8.80 15.57
CA HIS A 118 6.52 -8.18 14.26
C HIS A 118 7.91 -7.61 13.94
N PRO A 119 8.88 -8.47 13.59
CA PRO A 119 10.25 -8.04 13.35
C PRO A 119 10.32 -6.95 12.28
N ASP A 120 11.28 -6.04 12.43
CA ASP A 120 11.51 -4.90 11.54
C ASP A 120 10.35 -3.88 11.47
N ARG A 121 9.39 -3.91 12.42
CA ARG A 121 8.24 -2.99 12.44
C ARG A 121 8.23 -2.07 13.64
N GLN A 122 7.66 -0.87 13.44
CA GLN A 122 7.15 -0.01 14.51
C GLN A 122 5.62 -0.05 14.47
N ILE A 123 5.01 -0.27 15.62
CA ILE A 123 3.57 -0.51 15.71
C ILE A 123 2.89 0.62 16.47
N VAL A 124 1.79 1.10 15.89
CA VAL A 124 0.79 1.92 16.56
C VAL A 124 -0.49 1.11 16.64
N LEU A 125 -0.97 0.84 17.85
CA LEU A 125 -2.29 0.29 18.10
C LEU A 125 -3.20 1.40 18.62
N TYR A 126 -4.33 1.62 17.95
CA TYR A 126 -5.39 2.53 18.39
C TYR A 126 -6.65 1.73 18.72
N LEU A 127 -7.14 1.82 19.95
CA LEU A 127 -8.36 1.11 20.36
C LEU A 127 -9.59 1.93 19.95
N VAL A 128 -10.34 1.43 18.97
CA VAL A 128 -11.50 2.12 18.39
C VAL A 128 -12.74 1.93 19.25
N SER A 129 -12.91 0.74 19.83
CA SER A 129 -14.00 0.41 20.74
C SER A 129 -13.64 -0.74 21.66
N GLY A 130 -14.30 -0.81 22.82
CA GLY A 130 -14.10 -1.85 23.82
C GLY A 130 -12.99 -1.54 24.81
N GLU A 131 -12.50 -2.58 25.46
CA GLU A 131 -11.48 -2.57 26.51
C GLU A 131 -10.60 -3.81 26.34
N MET A 132 -9.28 -3.64 26.47
CA MET A 132 -8.33 -4.74 26.31
C MET A 132 -7.13 -4.59 27.24
N LYS A 133 -6.49 -5.71 27.55
CA LYS A 133 -5.13 -5.76 28.09
C LYS A 133 -4.16 -6.03 26.95
N LEU A 134 -3.03 -5.35 26.94
CA LEU A 134 -1.95 -5.59 26.00
C LEU A 134 -0.67 -5.84 26.77
N ASP A 135 -0.13 -7.04 26.62
CA ASP A 135 1.20 -7.37 27.09
C ASP A 135 2.21 -6.96 26.00
N VAL A 136 3.23 -6.19 26.39
CA VAL A 136 4.33 -5.77 25.52
C VAL A 136 5.64 -5.97 26.29
N GLY A 137 6.44 -6.96 25.87
CA GLY A 137 7.58 -7.42 26.66
C GLY A 137 7.12 -7.85 28.06
N ASP A 138 7.75 -7.33 29.10
CA ASP A 138 7.42 -7.65 30.50
C ASP A 138 6.29 -6.77 31.11
N GLU A 139 5.69 -5.87 30.33
CA GLU A 139 4.70 -4.90 30.83
C GLU A 139 3.29 -5.19 30.30
N THR A 140 2.33 -5.35 31.22
CA THR A 140 0.89 -5.40 30.91
C THR A 140 0.27 -4.02 31.03
N ARG A 141 -0.49 -3.60 30.02
CA ARG A 141 -1.24 -2.33 30.02
C ARG A 141 -2.73 -2.58 29.83
N ASP A 142 -3.56 -1.97 30.66
CA ASP A 142 -4.98 -1.83 30.40
C ASP A 142 -5.19 -0.67 29.41
N ILE A 143 -5.99 -0.88 28.37
CA ILE A 143 -6.23 0.06 27.27
C ILE A 143 -7.74 0.26 27.13
N GLU A 144 -8.17 1.51 27.07
CA GLU A 144 -9.56 1.92 26.90
C GLU A 144 -9.79 2.57 25.52
N THR A 145 -11.06 2.68 25.12
CA THR A 145 -11.42 3.27 23.83
C THR A 145 -10.83 4.68 23.67
N GLY A 146 -10.13 4.92 22.57
CA GLY A 146 -9.45 6.18 22.28
C GLY A 146 -7.95 6.19 22.62
N ASP A 147 -7.46 5.19 23.35
CA ASP A 147 -6.04 5.09 23.66
C ASP A 147 -5.19 4.68 22.46
N ILE A 148 -3.94 5.15 22.47
CA ILE A 148 -2.90 4.78 21.50
C ILE A 148 -1.74 4.15 22.25
N VAL A 149 -1.35 2.95 21.85
CA VAL A 149 -0.12 2.30 22.31
C VAL A 149 0.88 2.24 21.16
N ARG A 150 2.11 2.63 21.46
CA ARG A 150 3.24 2.59 20.53
C ARG A 150 4.29 1.66 21.08
N PHE A 151 4.76 0.74 20.26
CA PHE A 151 5.79 -0.20 20.67
C PHE A 151 6.63 -0.65 19.48
N ASP A 152 7.84 -1.07 19.83
CA ASP A 152 8.79 -1.66 18.91
C ASP A 152 8.43 -3.14 18.67
N GLY A 153 8.43 -3.57 17.41
CA GLY A 153 7.96 -4.89 16.98
C GLY A 153 8.86 -6.07 17.30
N GLU A 154 10.08 -5.85 17.82
CA GLU A 154 10.91 -6.93 18.36
C GLU A 154 10.44 -7.40 19.74
N GLN A 155 9.62 -6.60 20.42
CA GLN A 155 9.03 -7.00 21.68
C GLN A 155 7.91 -8.01 21.42
N GLU A 156 7.84 -9.03 22.27
CA GLU A 156 6.68 -9.93 22.30
C GLU A 156 5.42 -9.15 22.64
N VAL A 157 4.34 -9.42 21.93
CA VAL A 157 3.05 -8.77 22.13
C VAL A 157 1.93 -9.81 22.22
N ALA A 158 1.02 -9.62 23.17
CA ALA A 158 -0.19 -10.42 23.32
C ALA A 158 -1.40 -9.54 23.72
N PRO A 159 -2.35 -9.30 22.79
CA PRO A 159 -3.61 -8.64 23.09
C PRO A 159 -4.65 -9.60 23.67
N HIS A 160 -5.37 -9.12 24.68
CA HIS A 160 -6.43 -9.85 25.39
C HIS A 160 -7.65 -8.93 25.57
N ALA A 161 -8.77 -9.25 24.96
CA ALA A 161 -9.97 -8.43 25.03
C ALA A 161 -10.76 -8.71 26.32
N THR A 162 -11.07 -7.68 27.11
CA THR A 162 -11.94 -7.81 28.29
C THR A 162 -13.41 -7.63 27.93
N THR A 163 -13.68 -6.85 26.88
CA THR A 163 -14.99 -6.71 26.24
C THR A 163 -14.85 -6.92 24.73
N ASP A 164 -15.96 -7.05 23.99
CA ASP A 164 -15.92 -7.07 22.53
C ASP A 164 -15.22 -5.80 22.02
N SER A 165 -14.08 -5.97 21.35
CA SER A 165 -13.14 -4.87 21.08
C SER A 165 -12.73 -4.82 19.61
N THR A 166 -12.57 -3.60 19.11
CA THR A 166 -12.02 -3.32 17.77
C THR A 166 -10.83 -2.39 17.89
N ALA A 167 -9.68 -2.79 17.36
CA ALA A 167 -8.47 -1.97 17.29
C ALA A 167 -8.01 -1.80 15.84
N LEU A 168 -7.34 -0.68 15.57
CA LEU A 168 -6.63 -0.43 14.32
C LEU A 168 -5.13 -0.45 14.60
N LEU A 169 -4.41 -1.32 13.91
CA LEU A 169 -2.96 -1.46 14.02
C LEU A 169 -2.31 -0.94 12.74
N VAL A 170 -1.32 -0.06 12.88
CA VAL A 170 -0.42 0.37 11.81
C VAL A 170 0.95 -0.23 12.10
N LEU A 171 1.43 -1.09 11.20
CA LEU A 171 2.72 -1.77 11.28
C LEU A 171 3.64 -1.16 10.22
N ALA A 172 4.25 -0.03 10.55
CA ALA A 172 5.18 0.63 9.66
C ALA A 172 6.52 -0.12 9.63
N PRO A 173 7.22 -0.19 8.49
CA PRO A 173 8.63 -0.56 8.48
C PRO A 173 9.40 0.32 9.45
N ARG A 174 10.33 -0.26 10.21
CA ARG A 174 11.29 0.56 10.95
C ARG A 174 11.98 1.48 9.96
N ALA A 175 11.99 2.77 10.27
CA ALA A 175 12.93 3.66 9.62
C ALA A 175 14.33 3.10 9.88
N THR A 176 15.04 2.71 8.81
CA THR A 176 16.50 2.69 8.88
C THR A 176 16.92 4.11 9.24
N ASP A 177 17.80 4.28 10.22
CA ASP A 177 18.40 5.59 10.51
C ASP A 177 18.97 6.15 9.19
N ALA A 178 18.20 7.02 8.55
CA ALA A 178 18.63 7.84 7.45
C ALA A 178 19.12 9.12 8.10
N ASP A 179 20.44 9.27 8.14
CA ASP A 179 21.18 10.48 8.55
C ASP A 179 20.55 11.79 8.02
#